data_AF-A0A1S6IVU9-F1
#
_entry.id   AF-A0A1S6IVU9-F1
#
_cell.length_a   1.000
_cell.length_b   1.000
_cell.length_c   1.000
_cell.angle_alpha   90.00
_cell.angle_beta   90.00
_cell.angle_gamma   90.00
#
_symmetry.space_group_name_H-M   'P 1'
#
loop_
_entity.id
_entity.type
_entity.pdbx_description
1 polymer ?
#
loop_
_entity_poly.entity_id
_entity_poly.type
_entity_poly.pdbx_seq_one_letter_code
_entity_poly.pdbx_strand_id
1 'polypeptide(L)'
;MQHQESIRFTTLDEFAQYLENLGKGQLDFTAYPIAGEPESFHYDGVEQIVTRQPDGKTFDNVEDFLRYAFQCDPEGYANTEYVDVKVQS
;
A
#
# COMPACT_ATOMS: atom_id res chain seq x y z
N MET A 1 -8.11 -23.51 5.75
CA MET A 1 -8.09 -22.14 5.22
C MET A 1 -6.89 -21.46 5.86
N GLN A 2 -5.84 -21.15 5.11
CA GLN A 2 -4.67 -20.49 5.68
C GLN A 2 -5.10 -19.07 6.10
N HIS A 3 -5.02 -18.78 7.39
CA HIS A 3 -5.07 -17.42 7.92
C HIS A 3 -3.79 -16.75 7.41
N GLN A 4 -3.83 -16.19 6.20
CA GLN A 4 -2.80 -15.24 5.81
C GLN A 4 -3.13 -13.96 6.56
N GLU A 5 -2.25 -13.59 7.50
CA GLU A 5 -2.41 -12.43 8.37
C GLU A 5 -2.51 -11.17 7.50
N SER A 6 -3.70 -10.56 7.48
CA SER A 6 -3.93 -9.25 6.87
C SER A 6 -3.63 -8.17 7.90
N ILE A 7 -2.79 -7.21 7.54
CA ILE A 7 -2.48 -6.04 8.35
C ILE A 7 -3.44 -4.93 7.96
N ARG A 8 -4.19 -4.41 8.93
CA ARG A 8 -5.09 -3.28 8.71
C ARG A 8 -4.38 -1.97 9.01
N PHE A 9 -4.38 -1.05 8.06
CA PHE A 9 -3.92 0.32 8.25
C PHE A 9 -5.10 1.27 8.25
N THR A 10 -5.23 2.10 9.28
CA THR A 10 -6.33 3.07 9.40
C THR A 10 -5.93 4.48 8.99
N THR A 11 -4.62 4.73 8.89
CA THR A 11 -4.07 6.02 8.49
C THR A 11 -2.93 5.86 7.50
N LEU A 12 -2.68 6.90 6.70
CA LEU A 12 -1.54 6.93 5.78
C LEU A 12 -0.21 6.84 6.54
N ASP A 13 -0.11 7.48 7.71
CA ASP A 13 1.10 7.51 8.54
C ASP A 13 1.48 6.12 9.06
N GLU A 14 0.51 5.33 9.55
CA GLU A 14 0.76 3.96 9.98
C GLU A 14 1.31 3.08 8.84
N PHE A 15 0.77 3.24 7.64
CA PHE A 15 1.22 2.46 6.49
C PHE A 15 2.57 2.97 5.95
N ALA A 16 2.80 4.29 5.94
CA ALA A 16 4.09 4.89 5.63
C ALA A 16 5.18 4.34 6.56
N GLN A 17 4.93 4.39 7.86
CA GLN A 17 5.88 3.94 8.88
C GLN A 17 6.16 2.44 8.76
N TYR A 18 5.16 1.63 8.41
CA TYR A 18 5.35 0.21 8.13
C TYR A 18 6.33 -0.03 6.98
N LEU A 19 6.18 0.69 5.87
CA LEU A 19 7.09 0.59 4.73
C LEU A 19 8.48 1.13 5.06
N GLU A 20 8.58 2.26 5.77
CA GLU A 20 9.86 2.81 6.23
C GLU A 20 10.62 1.85 7.15
N ASN A 21 9.92 1.11 8.01
CA ASN A 21 10.52 0.12 8.90
C ASN A 21 11.14 -1.07 8.16
N LEU A 22 10.78 -1.32 6.90
CA LEU A 22 11.45 -2.30 6.04
C LEU A 22 12.84 -1.82 5.60
N GLY A 23 13.12 -0.51 5.72
CA GLY A 23 14.37 0.10 5.32
C GLY A 23 14.63 -0.07 3.82
N LYS A 24 15.71 -0.79 3.48
CA LYS A 24 16.08 -1.11 2.10
C LYS A 24 15.50 -2.44 1.61
N GLY A 25 14.58 -3.02 2.36
CA GLY A 25 13.89 -4.26 1.99
C GLY A 25 12.98 -4.05 0.78
N GLN A 26 12.57 -5.16 0.18
CA GLN A 26 11.53 -5.20 -0.83
C GLN A 26 10.33 -5.98 -0.29
N LEU A 27 9.13 -5.61 -0.73
CA LEU A 27 7.90 -6.23 -0.25
C LEU A 27 6.87 -6.34 -1.36
N ASP A 28 6.44 -7.56 -1.65
CA ASP A 28 5.26 -7.82 -2.47
C ASP A 28 4.03 -7.95 -1.56
N PHE A 29 2.97 -7.22 -1.89
CA PHE A 29 1.74 -7.25 -1.11
C PHE A 29 0.52 -6.96 -1.97
N THR A 30 -0.65 -7.36 -1.48
CA THR A 30 -1.94 -7.00 -2.07
C THR A 30 -2.67 -6.06 -1.12
N ALA A 31 -3.10 -4.91 -1.62
CA ALA A 31 -3.94 -3.98 -0.87
C ALA A 31 -5.42 -4.19 -1.22
N TYR A 32 -6.25 -4.20 -0.19
CA TYR A 32 -7.70 -4.41 -0.24
C TYR A 32 -8.37 -3.12 0.28
N PRO A 33 -8.78 -2.21 -0.61
CA PRO A 33 -9.56 -1.04 -0.21
C PRO A 33 -10.97 -1.46 0.24
N ILE A 34 -11.65 -0.61 1.02
CA ILE A 34 -13.06 -0.85 1.43
C ILE A 34 -13.99 -0.94 0.22
N ALA A 35 -13.76 -0.09 -0.78
CA ALA A 35 -14.52 -0.07 -2.02
C ALA A 35 -13.55 -0.23 -3.21
N GLY A 36 -13.79 -1.22 -4.06
CA GLY A 36 -12.96 -1.51 -5.22
C GLY A 36 -12.51 -2.97 -5.28
N GLU A 37 -11.59 -3.23 -6.20
CA GLU A 37 -10.96 -4.54 -6.35
C GLU A 37 -9.58 -4.55 -5.68
N PRO A 38 -9.14 -5.70 -5.15
CA PRO A 38 -7.81 -5.82 -4.59
C PRO A 38 -6.74 -5.71 -5.68
N GLU A 39 -5.68 -4.98 -5.36
CA GLU A 39 -4.56 -4.75 -6.29
C GLU A 39 -3.24 -5.20 -5.67
N SER A 40 -2.36 -5.77 -6.49
CA SER A 40 -1.03 -6.23 -6.09
C SER A 40 0.04 -5.18 -6.39
N PHE A 41 0.95 -5.01 -5.45
CA PHE A 41 1.99 -4.00 -5.47
C PHE A 41 3.34 -4.61 -5.06
N HIS A 42 4.40 -4.02 -5.59
CA HIS A 42 5.79 -4.27 -5.21
C HIS A 42 6.36 -2.97 -4.64
N TYR A 43 6.81 -3.00 -3.39
CA TYR A 43 7.56 -1.91 -2.78
C TYR A 43 9.07 -2.18 -2.90
N ASP A 44 9.80 -1.18 -3.39
CA ASP A 44 11.26 -1.14 -3.37
C ASP A 44 11.74 -0.11 -2.35
N GLY A 45 12.34 -0.56 -1.25
CA GLY A 45 12.84 0.32 -0.19
C GLY A 45 14.17 1.00 -0.49
N VAL A 46 14.89 0.60 -1.55
CA VAL A 46 16.10 1.30 -2.01
C VAL A 46 15.72 2.56 -2.76
N GLU A 47 14.76 2.44 -3.68
CA GLU A 47 14.26 3.55 -4.49
C GLU A 47 13.10 4.30 -3.81
N GLN A 48 12.52 3.73 -2.75
CA GLN A 48 11.34 4.24 -2.04
C GLN A 48 10.14 4.48 -2.99
N ILE A 49 9.94 3.53 -3.89
CA ILE A 49 8.86 3.54 -4.88
C ILE A 49 7.97 2.32 -4.70
N VAL A 50 6.72 2.46 -5.12
CA VAL A 50 5.78 1.35 -5.21
C VAL A 50 5.43 1.16 -6.67
N THR A 51 5.36 -0.09 -7.12
CA THR A 51 4.95 -0.44 -8.48
C THR A 51 3.74 -1.34 -8.43
N ARG A 52 2.68 -0.98 -9.17
CA ARG A 52 1.51 -1.82 -9.35
C ARG A 52 1.85 -2.97 -10.30
N GLN A 53 1.69 -4.20 -9.84
CA GLN A 53 2.11 -5.39 -10.59
C GLN A 53 1.30 -5.65 -11.88
N PRO A 54 -0.04 -5.49 -11.91
CA PRO A 54 -0.84 -5.77 -13.12
C PRO A 54 -0.44 -5.01 -14.38
N ASP A 55 0.01 -3.76 -14.24
CA ASP A 55 0.32 -2.87 -15.38
C ASP A 55 1.75 -2.30 -15.34
N GLY A 56 2.53 -2.62 -14.31
CA GLY A 56 3.88 -2.10 -14.11
C GLY A 56 3.93 -0.60 -13.84
N LYS A 57 2.80 0.03 -13.48
CA LYS A 57 2.78 1.46 -13.21
C LYS A 57 3.46 1.75 -11.88
N THR A 58 4.50 2.55 -11.91
CA THR A 58 5.25 3.00 -10.74
C THR A 58 4.70 4.33 -10.23
N PHE A 59 4.55 4.45 -8.92
CA PHE A 59 4.22 5.69 -8.23
C PHE A 59 5.48 6.52 -8.03
N ASP A 60 5.38 7.85 -8.12
CA ASP A 60 6.53 8.75 -8.01
C ASP A 60 7.24 8.66 -6.64
N ASN A 61 6.48 8.31 -5.59
CA ASN A 61 6.96 8.10 -4.23
C ASN A 61 5.91 7.32 -3.41
N VAL A 62 6.28 6.94 -2.19
CA VAL A 62 5.39 6.25 -1.24
C VAL A 62 4.14 7.08 -0.91
N GLU A 63 4.24 8.40 -0.78
CA GLU A 63 3.09 9.26 -0.43
C GLU A 63 2.01 9.23 -1.52
N ASP A 64 2.39 9.26 -2.80
CA ASP A 64 1.45 9.15 -3.93
C ASP A 64 0.73 7.80 -3.93
N PHE A 65 1.47 6.72 -3.65
CA PHE A 65 0.88 5.39 -3.45
C PHE A 65 -0.10 5.37 -2.26
N LEU A 66 0.26 5.97 -1.12
CA LEU A 66 -0.61 5.98 0.06
C LEU A 66 -1.91 6.75 -0.21
N ARG A 67 -1.82 7.90 -0.87
CA ARG A 67 -3.00 8.66 -1.32
C ARG A 67 -3.87 7.85 -2.26
N TYR A 68 -3.26 7.11 -3.18
CA TYR A 68 -3.98 6.18 -4.06
C TYR A 68 -4.68 5.07 -3.27
N ALA A 69 -3.96 4.38 -2.38
CA ALA A 69 -4.47 3.26 -1.60
C ALA A 69 -5.61 3.68 -0.66
N PHE A 70 -5.49 4.85 -0.03
CA PHE A 70 -6.52 5.45 0.83
C PHE A 70 -7.60 6.22 0.05
N GLN A 71 -7.55 6.18 -1.28
CA GLN A 71 -8.51 6.85 -2.17
C GLN A 71 -8.70 8.32 -1.82
N CYS A 72 -7.61 9.02 -1.48
CA CYS A 72 -7.68 10.39 -1.03
C CYS A 72 -8.35 11.31 -2.06
N ASP A 73 -9.10 12.30 -1.56
CA ASP A 73 -9.63 13.37 -2.39
C ASP A 73 -8.50 14.35 -2.84
N PRO A 74 -8.80 15.33 -3.72
CA PRO A 74 -7.82 16.33 -4.13
C PRO A 74 -7.27 17.21 -2.99
N GLU A 75 -7.97 17.29 -1.86
CA GLU A 75 -7.54 18.02 -0.65
C GLU A 75 -6.61 17.15 0.23
N GLY A 76 -6.53 15.84 -0.02
CA GLY A 76 -5.69 14.88 0.68
C GLY A 76 -6.41 14.06 1.75
N TYR A 77 -7.73 14.19 1.92
CA TYR A 77 -8.47 13.43 2.91
C TYR A 77 -8.80 12.03 2.41
N ALA A 78 -8.51 11.01 3.22
CA ALA A 78 -8.81 9.62 2.91
C ALA A 78 -10.32 9.41 2.76
N ASN A 79 -10.74 8.75 1.67
CA ASN A 79 -12.15 8.36 1.46
C ASN A 79 -12.44 6.93 1.93
N THR A 80 -11.46 6.24 2.48
CA THR A 80 -11.60 4.93 3.11
C THR A 80 -11.22 4.99 4.58
N GLU A 81 -11.94 4.27 5.44
CA GLU A 81 -11.63 4.19 6.88
C GLU A 81 -10.38 3.35 7.15
N TYR A 82 -10.07 2.41 6.26
CA TYR A 82 -8.89 1.56 6.35
C TYR A 82 -8.52 0.95 5.00
N VAL A 83 -7.30 0.42 4.92
CA VAL A 83 -6.82 -0.46 3.86
C VAL A 83 -6.28 -1.73 4.51
N ASP A 84 -6.79 -2.89 4.09
CA ASP A 84 -6.25 -4.17 4.52
C ASP A 84 -5.12 -4.58 3.55
N VAL A 85 -3.97 -4.98 4.08
CA VAL A 85 -2.79 -5.35 3.31
C VAL A 85 -2.42 -6.78 3.62
N LYS A 86 -2.13 -7.54 2.57
CA LYS A 86 -1.71 -8.93 2.67
C LYS A 86 -0.33 -9.09 2.04
N VAL A 87 0.66 -9.32 2.88
CA VAL A 87 2.03 -9.59 2.43
C VAL A 87 2.08 -10.93 1.72
N GLN A 88 2.73 -10.95 0.57
CA GLN A 88 3.01 -12.16 -0.19
C GLN A 88 4.37 -12.70 0.28
N SER A 89 4.40 -14.00 0.59
CA SER A 89 5.59 -14.72 1.08
C SER A 89 6.29 -15.47 -0.04
#